data_AF-A0AA38WQ79-F1
#
_entry.id   AF-A0AA38WQ79-F1
#
_cell.length_a   1.000
_cell.length_b   1.000
_cell.length_c   1.000
_cell.angle_alpha   90.00
_cell.angle_beta   90.00
_cell.angle_gamma   90.00
#
_symmetry.space_group_name_H-M   'P 1'
#
loop_
_entity.id
_entity.type
_entity.pdbx_description
1 polymer ?
#
loop_
_entity_poly.entity_id
_entity_poly.type
_entity_poly.pdbx_seq_one_letter_code
_entity_poly.pdbx_strand_id
1 'polypeptide(L)'
;MALMYTKMLILITITATILAIGSSNPNFEQGPQNWNFGVNHTNEPFRHKNPVQASRRIIVGGSDNWRFGFNYTEWARTNAPFFFNDTLVFKFDPPSDTNAHPHSIYLLPNLWSYLRCDLRWAKRVANTSQGGGEGFEFVLNKWKPYYFACGESNGFHCQSGMKFFVMPLFRCNPNFQKGPQNWNFGFNYTNEPFRHTNPIQNSRRIIVGGSDNWRFGFNYTEWARTNAPFFFNDTLVFKFDPPSNSNAHPHSIYLLPNLWSFLRCDLRWAKRVANTSQGEGEGFEFVLNKWKPYYFACGESNGFHCQSGMKFFVMPLFRWY
;
A
#
# COMPACT_ATOMS: atom_id res chain seq x y z
N MET A 1 -8.28 9.23 -49.69
CA MET A 1 -7.31 8.89 -48.62
C MET A 1 -6.50 10.09 -48.07
N ALA A 2 -6.80 11.34 -48.44
CA ALA A 2 -6.13 12.53 -47.88
C ALA A 2 -6.87 13.18 -46.68
N LEU A 3 -8.10 12.73 -46.36
CA LEU A 3 -8.94 13.34 -45.32
C LEU A 3 -8.81 12.68 -43.93
N MET A 4 -8.09 11.55 -43.83
CA MET A 4 -7.84 10.87 -42.53
C MET A 4 -6.55 11.33 -41.85
N TYR A 5 -5.66 12.02 -42.56
CA TYR A 5 -4.38 12.48 -42.01
C TYR A 5 -4.44 13.88 -41.38
N THR A 6 -5.43 14.71 -41.74
CA THR A 6 -5.59 16.06 -41.18
C THR A 6 -6.18 16.09 -39.76
N LYS A 7 -6.87 15.03 -39.32
CA LYS A 7 -7.35 14.92 -37.91
C LYS A 7 -6.32 14.34 -36.95
N MET A 8 -5.32 13.60 -37.44
CA MET A 8 -4.22 13.06 -36.63
C MET A 8 -3.16 14.11 -36.28
N LEU A 9 -2.97 15.13 -37.13
CA LEU A 9 -2.02 16.22 -36.89
C LEU A 9 -2.54 17.31 -35.93
N ILE A 10 -3.87 17.42 -35.74
CA ILE A 10 -4.47 18.39 -34.80
C ILE A 10 -4.50 17.85 -33.35
N LEU A 11 -4.35 16.53 -33.15
CA LEU A 11 -4.29 15.95 -31.81
C LEU A 11 -2.89 15.99 -31.16
N ILE A 12 -1.85 16.31 -31.93
CA ILE A 12 -0.44 16.31 -31.49
C ILE A 12 0.01 17.70 -30.97
N THR A 13 -0.78 18.77 -31.16
CA THR A 13 -0.36 20.15 -30.85
C THR A 13 -0.88 20.76 -29.53
N ILE A 14 -1.51 19.99 -28.63
CA ILE A 14 -2.01 20.52 -27.33
C ILE A 14 -1.17 20.08 -26.11
N THR A 15 -0.14 19.25 -26.25
CA THR A 15 0.73 18.85 -25.11
C THR A 15 2.04 19.62 -25.00
N ALA A 16 2.09 20.86 -25.49
CA ALA A 16 3.24 21.74 -25.35
C ALA A 16 2.82 23.11 -24.80
N THR A 17 2.63 23.19 -23.48
CA THR A 17 2.91 24.36 -22.63
C THR A 17 2.37 24.11 -21.22
N ILE A 18 3.27 23.80 -20.29
CA ILE A 18 3.48 24.47 -18.99
C ILE A 18 4.73 23.77 -18.43
N LEU A 19 5.88 24.30 -18.81
CA LEU A 19 7.13 24.11 -18.11
C LEU A 19 7.60 25.50 -17.69
N ALA A 20 7.68 25.66 -16.37
CA ALA A 20 8.50 26.59 -15.61
C ALA A 20 8.27 28.11 -15.80
N ILE A 21 7.66 28.71 -14.77
CA ILE A 21 8.28 29.85 -14.08
C ILE A 21 8.29 29.48 -12.59
N GLY A 22 9.50 29.27 -12.06
CA GLY A 22 9.72 29.25 -10.64
C GLY A 22 9.86 30.68 -10.13
N SER A 23 9.40 30.92 -8.90
CA SER A 23 10.09 31.83 -8.02
C SER A 23 10.35 31.11 -6.70
N SER A 24 11.63 30.78 -6.52
CA SER A 24 12.24 30.61 -5.22
C SER A 24 12.13 31.92 -4.45
N ASN A 25 11.56 31.88 -3.25
CA ASN A 25 11.95 32.84 -2.23
C ASN A 25 12.58 32.04 -1.07
N PRO A 26 13.88 32.27 -0.78
CA PRO A 26 14.63 31.57 0.25
C PRO A 26 14.36 32.19 1.63
N ASN A 27 14.74 31.45 2.66
CA ASN A 27 14.70 31.78 4.09
C ASN A 27 13.50 31.20 4.86
N PHE A 28 13.60 29.90 5.15
CA PHE A 28 13.38 29.47 6.52
C PHE A 28 14.62 28.67 6.94
N GLU A 29 15.49 29.37 7.66
CA GLU A 29 16.63 28.79 8.34
C GLU A 29 16.15 27.77 9.38
N GLN A 30 17.04 26.83 9.69
CA GLN A 30 17.00 25.91 10.84
C GLN A 30 16.01 24.74 10.71
N GLY A 31 16.55 23.61 10.25
CA GLY A 31 15.94 22.31 10.54
C GLY A 31 15.88 22.09 12.05
N PRO A 32 14.79 21.56 12.62
CA PRO A 32 14.82 21.11 13.99
C PRO A 32 15.52 19.76 14.08
N GLN A 33 16.69 19.82 14.70
CA GLN A 33 17.37 18.70 15.34
C GLN A 33 16.49 18.05 16.41
N ASN A 34 16.81 16.79 16.73
CA ASN A 34 16.41 16.04 17.92
C ASN A 34 14.92 15.68 18.11
N TRP A 35 14.63 14.41 17.88
CA TRP A 35 13.51 13.71 18.50
C TRP A 35 13.78 13.54 20.00
N ASN A 36 13.39 14.52 20.82
CA ASN A 36 13.28 14.37 22.27
C ASN A 36 11.82 14.05 22.64
N PHE A 37 11.57 12.83 23.12
CA PHE A 37 10.32 12.49 23.80
C PHE A 37 10.41 12.99 25.25
N GLY A 38 9.92 14.21 25.50
CA GLY A 38 9.71 14.72 26.86
C GLY A 38 8.32 14.32 27.35
N VAL A 39 8.25 13.37 28.29
CA VAL A 39 7.02 13.07 29.04
C VAL A 39 7.03 13.94 30.30
N ASN A 40 6.14 14.93 30.37
CA ASN A 40 6.01 15.78 31.55
C ASN A 40 5.01 15.13 32.53
N HIS A 41 5.49 14.65 33.66
CA HIS A 41 4.68 14.05 34.72
C HIS A 41 4.22 15.15 35.69
N THR A 42 2.92 15.42 35.74
CA THR A 42 2.29 15.96 36.96
C THR A 42 1.46 14.85 37.61
N ASN A 43 1.81 14.55 38.85
CA ASN A 43 1.23 13.49 39.67
C ASN A 43 -0.21 13.83 40.08
N GLU A 44 -1.19 13.07 39.61
CA GLU A 44 -2.48 12.85 40.29
C GLU A 44 -3.01 11.43 39.96
N PRO A 45 -3.54 10.65 40.92
CA PRO A 45 -3.75 9.21 40.77
C PRO A 45 -5.10 8.92 40.11
N PHE A 46 -5.15 8.95 38.79
CA PHE A 46 -6.35 8.51 38.07
C PHE A 46 -6.41 6.99 37.98
N ARG A 47 -7.36 6.40 38.72
CA ARG A 47 -7.89 5.03 38.54
C ARG A 47 -7.96 4.67 37.06
N HIS A 48 -7.06 3.81 36.60
CA HIS A 48 -7.15 3.22 35.27
C HIS A 48 -8.23 2.13 35.27
N LYS A 49 -9.41 2.46 34.72
CA LYS A 49 -10.27 1.42 34.12
C LYS A 49 -9.51 0.88 32.90
N ASN A 50 -9.20 -0.41 32.90
CA ASN A 50 -8.61 -1.13 31.77
C ASN A 50 -9.37 -0.82 30.46
N PRO A 51 -8.74 -0.24 29.43
CA PRO A 51 -9.34 -0.23 28.11
C PRO A 51 -9.03 -1.58 27.47
N VAL A 52 -9.96 -2.53 27.57
CA VAL A 52 -10.08 -3.56 26.52
C VAL A 52 -10.41 -2.79 25.25
N GLN A 53 -9.40 -2.51 24.43
CA GLN A 53 -9.51 -1.58 23.33
C GLN A 53 -10.51 -2.12 22.30
N ALA A 54 -11.72 -1.54 22.30
CA ALA A 54 -12.85 -1.94 21.47
C ALA A 54 -12.57 -1.68 19.97
N SER A 55 -13.23 -2.43 19.09
CA SER A 55 -13.29 -2.15 17.64
C SER A 55 -13.53 -0.66 17.38
N ARG A 56 -12.81 -0.04 16.44
CA ARG A 56 -13.02 1.37 16.11
C ARG A 56 -14.16 1.50 15.11
N ARG A 57 -15.02 2.50 15.31
CA ARG A 57 -15.86 3.06 14.26
C ARG A 57 -15.12 4.23 13.62
N ILE A 58 -14.91 4.18 12.32
CA ILE A 58 -14.08 5.13 11.57
C ILE A 58 -14.92 5.73 10.45
N ILE A 59 -15.19 7.03 10.50
CA ILE A 59 -15.92 7.73 9.44
C ILE A 59 -14.97 7.93 8.25
N VAL A 60 -15.36 7.38 7.10
CA VAL A 60 -14.60 7.51 5.85
C VAL A 60 -14.67 8.95 5.36
N GLY A 61 -13.51 9.58 5.21
CA GLY A 61 -13.38 11.01 4.91
C GLY A 61 -13.43 11.93 6.13
N GLY A 62 -13.71 11.40 7.34
CA GLY A 62 -13.82 12.24 8.54
C GLY A 62 -14.99 13.22 8.43
N SER A 63 -14.74 14.51 8.68
CA SER A 63 -15.74 15.58 8.53
C SER A 63 -16.20 15.81 7.10
N ASP A 64 -15.36 15.50 6.11
CA ASP A 64 -15.70 15.63 4.69
C ASP A 64 -16.62 14.51 4.19
N ASN A 65 -16.77 13.43 4.98
CA ASN A 65 -17.56 12.26 4.63
C ASN A 65 -17.14 11.64 3.27
N TRP A 66 -17.99 10.78 2.70
CA TRP A 66 -17.77 10.14 1.41
C TRP A 66 -18.26 11.04 0.25
N ARG A 67 -17.43 11.99 -0.18
CA ARG A 67 -17.71 12.91 -1.30
C ARG A 67 -16.70 12.84 -2.46
N PHE A 68 -17.11 13.38 -3.61
CA PHE A 68 -16.24 13.58 -4.78
C PHE A 68 -15.16 14.66 -4.52
N GLY A 69 -13.99 14.50 -5.14
CA GLY A 69 -12.87 15.45 -5.04
C GLY A 69 -12.08 15.43 -3.73
N PHE A 70 -12.34 14.46 -2.84
CA PHE A 70 -11.61 14.29 -1.58
C PHE A 70 -10.41 13.33 -1.72
N ASN A 71 -9.32 13.59 -1.01
CA ASN A 71 -8.10 12.77 -1.08
C ASN A 71 -8.15 11.57 -0.12
N TYR A 72 -8.82 10.49 -0.54
CA TYR A 72 -8.93 9.29 0.28
C TYR A 72 -7.63 8.51 0.48
N THR A 73 -6.65 8.71 -0.40
CA THR A 73 -5.33 8.09 -0.22
C THR A 73 -4.65 8.66 1.02
N GLU A 74 -4.66 9.98 1.17
CA GLU A 74 -4.11 10.66 2.34
C GLU A 74 -4.91 10.36 3.60
N TRP A 75 -6.25 10.38 3.52
CA TRP A 75 -7.10 9.99 4.64
C TRP A 75 -6.82 8.57 5.12
N ALA A 76 -6.72 7.59 4.21
CA ALA A 76 -6.44 6.20 4.58
C ALA A 76 -5.04 6.06 5.22
N ARG A 77 -4.04 6.80 4.71
CA ARG A 77 -2.69 6.82 5.27
C ARG A 77 -2.68 7.35 6.72
N THR A 78 -3.39 8.44 6.97
CA THR A 78 -3.42 9.10 8.30
C THR A 78 -4.27 8.34 9.32
N ASN A 79 -5.26 7.56 8.87
CA ASN A 79 -6.11 6.73 9.74
C ASN A 79 -5.57 5.31 9.96
N ALA A 80 -4.51 4.93 9.23
CA ALA A 80 -3.82 3.68 9.43
C ALA A 80 -3.08 3.64 10.80
N PRO A 81 -2.84 2.46 11.37
CA PRO A 81 -3.26 1.14 10.88
C PRO A 81 -4.77 0.89 11.04
N PHE A 82 -5.33 0.05 10.16
CA PHE A 82 -6.68 -0.50 10.30
C PHE A 82 -6.60 -1.88 10.92
N PHE A 83 -7.58 -2.25 11.74
CA PHE A 83 -7.57 -3.53 12.44
C PHE A 83 -8.78 -4.38 12.13
N PHE A 84 -8.70 -5.68 12.45
CA PHE A 84 -9.86 -6.55 12.44
C PHE A 84 -10.98 -5.98 13.29
N ASN A 85 -12.19 -6.14 12.78
CA ASN A 85 -13.43 -5.69 13.38
C ASN A 85 -13.54 -4.16 13.51
N ASP A 86 -12.60 -3.38 12.99
CA ASP A 86 -12.86 -1.96 12.76
C ASP A 86 -14.02 -1.83 11.75
N THR A 87 -14.92 -0.90 12.03
CA THR A 87 -16.09 -0.57 11.21
C THR A 87 -15.81 0.71 10.45
N LEU A 88 -15.84 0.66 9.13
CA LEU A 88 -15.83 1.83 8.26
C LEU A 88 -17.26 2.35 8.11
N VAL A 89 -17.48 3.62 8.40
CA VAL A 89 -18.78 4.30 8.29
C VAL A 89 -18.72 5.26 7.11
N PHE A 90 -19.55 5.04 6.11
CA PHE A 90 -19.63 5.87 4.92
C PHE A 90 -20.89 6.71 4.97
N LYS A 91 -20.69 8.02 5.09
CA LYS A 91 -21.78 9.00 5.08
C LYS A 91 -21.77 9.74 3.75
N PHE A 92 -22.92 9.88 3.11
CA PHE A 92 -23.08 10.67 1.89
C PHE A 92 -24.56 10.96 1.66
N ASP A 93 -24.84 12.12 1.10
CA ASP A 93 -26.22 12.56 0.92
C ASP A 93 -26.93 11.69 -0.14
N PRO A 94 -28.19 11.28 0.13
CA PRO A 94 -29.00 10.61 -0.88
C PRO A 94 -29.28 11.56 -2.05
N PRO A 95 -29.57 11.01 -3.25
CA PRO A 95 -29.98 11.83 -4.38
C PRO A 95 -31.23 12.66 -4.04
N SER A 96 -31.23 13.93 -4.43
CA SER A 96 -32.36 14.86 -4.27
C SER A 96 -32.36 15.88 -5.41
N ASP A 97 -33.39 16.72 -5.49
CA ASP A 97 -33.47 17.80 -6.49
C ASP A 97 -32.28 18.78 -6.40
N THR A 98 -31.68 18.90 -5.22
CA THR A 98 -30.50 19.75 -4.96
C THR A 98 -29.18 18.96 -4.95
N ASN A 99 -29.22 17.63 -4.99
CA ASN A 99 -28.06 16.75 -5.04
C ASN A 99 -28.18 15.72 -6.18
N ALA A 100 -27.79 16.15 -7.37
CA ALA A 100 -27.85 15.34 -8.59
C ALA A 100 -26.66 14.39 -8.77
N HIS A 101 -25.68 14.38 -7.85
CA HIS A 101 -24.47 13.58 -7.97
C HIS A 101 -24.47 12.43 -6.95
N PRO A 102 -25.14 11.30 -7.27
CA PRO A 102 -25.22 10.17 -6.37
C PRO A 102 -23.83 9.63 -6.03
N HIS A 103 -23.71 9.03 -4.84
CA HIS A 103 -22.55 8.27 -4.42
C HIS A 103 -22.96 6.87 -4.02
N SER A 104 -22.10 5.89 -4.27
CA SER A 104 -22.31 4.51 -3.85
C SER A 104 -20.98 3.92 -3.41
N ILE A 105 -21.03 2.69 -2.89
CA ILE A 105 -19.82 2.00 -2.44
C ILE A 105 -19.74 0.66 -3.14
N TYR A 106 -18.67 0.49 -3.89
CA TYR A 106 -18.29 -0.77 -4.52
C TYR A 106 -17.05 -1.32 -3.84
N LEU A 107 -17.08 -2.63 -3.56
CA LEU A 107 -15.92 -3.41 -3.15
C LEU A 107 -15.38 -4.15 -4.39
N LEU A 108 -14.21 -3.75 -4.84
CA LEU A 108 -13.56 -4.33 -6.02
C LEU A 108 -12.85 -5.64 -5.65
N PRO A 109 -12.84 -6.63 -6.57
CA PRO A 109 -12.38 -7.97 -6.27
C PRO A 109 -10.86 -8.07 -6.10
N ASN A 110 -10.10 -7.16 -6.71
CA ASN A 110 -8.65 -7.19 -6.73
C ASN A 110 -8.06 -5.81 -7.08
N LEU A 111 -6.74 -5.70 -6.95
CA LEU A 111 -5.98 -4.48 -7.23
C LEU A 111 -6.11 -4.01 -8.68
N TRP A 112 -6.20 -4.92 -9.66
CA TRP A 112 -6.34 -4.56 -11.08
C TRP A 112 -7.65 -3.84 -11.38
N SER A 113 -8.75 -4.36 -10.85
CA SER A 113 -10.04 -3.69 -10.94
C SER A 113 -10.00 -2.34 -10.24
N TYR A 114 -9.37 -2.24 -9.08
CA TYR A 114 -9.20 -0.98 -8.33
C TYR A 114 -8.41 0.10 -9.09
N LEU A 115 -7.27 -0.28 -9.68
CA LEU A 115 -6.43 0.66 -10.40
C LEU A 115 -7.14 1.20 -11.65
N ARG A 116 -7.81 0.33 -12.40
CA ARG A 116 -8.52 0.68 -13.64
C ARG A 116 -9.95 1.17 -13.44
N CYS A 117 -10.47 1.12 -12.21
CA CYS A 117 -11.89 1.35 -11.94
C CYS A 117 -12.81 0.44 -12.77
N ASP A 118 -12.41 -0.83 -12.94
CA ASP A 118 -13.21 -1.83 -13.65
C ASP A 118 -14.25 -2.44 -12.69
N LEU A 119 -15.48 -1.95 -12.80
CA LEU A 119 -16.58 -2.28 -11.90
C LEU A 119 -17.37 -3.53 -12.32
N ARG A 120 -17.04 -4.18 -13.44
CA ARG A 120 -17.82 -5.33 -13.99
C ARG A 120 -18.01 -6.48 -12.98
N TRP A 121 -17.01 -6.69 -12.13
CA TRP A 121 -16.99 -7.74 -11.10
C TRP A 121 -16.96 -7.16 -9.67
N ALA A 122 -17.19 -5.86 -9.53
CA ALA A 122 -17.20 -5.21 -8.24
C ALA A 122 -18.55 -5.44 -7.56
N LYS A 123 -18.51 -5.76 -6.26
CA LYS A 123 -19.72 -5.92 -5.46
C LYS A 123 -20.17 -4.55 -4.98
N ARG A 124 -21.36 -4.08 -5.39
CA ARG A 124 -22.00 -2.94 -4.75
C ARG A 124 -22.38 -3.31 -3.32
N VAL A 125 -21.73 -2.70 -2.33
CA VAL A 125 -21.98 -2.96 -0.90
C VAL A 125 -22.94 -1.94 -0.30
N ALA A 126 -23.03 -0.75 -0.89
CA ALA A 126 -24.05 0.24 -0.57
C ALA A 126 -24.57 0.94 -1.84
N ASN A 127 -25.87 1.18 -1.88
CA ASN A 127 -26.52 1.98 -2.92
C ASN A 127 -26.52 3.48 -2.57
N THR A 128 -27.19 4.28 -3.39
CA THR A 128 -27.16 5.75 -3.31
C THR A 128 -27.94 6.36 -2.16
N SER A 129 -28.86 5.63 -1.54
CA SER A 129 -29.63 6.12 -0.39
C SER A 129 -29.04 5.69 0.96
N GLN A 130 -28.20 4.65 0.98
CA GLN A 130 -27.66 4.06 2.21
C GLN A 130 -26.60 4.89 2.93
N GLY A 131 -26.11 5.98 2.31
CA GLY A 131 -25.18 6.91 2.95
C GLY A 131 -25.82 7.93 3.87
N GLY A 132 -27.14 8.10 3.82
CA GLY A 132 -27.86 9.09 4.62
C GLY A 132 -27.93 8.75 6.12
N GLY A 133 -28.23 9.74 6.95
CA GLY A 133 -28.40 9.57 8.41
C GLY A 133 -27.12 9.10 9.10
N GLU A 134 -27.17 7.93 9.74
CA GLU A 134 -26.01 7.32 10.41
C GLU A 134 -24.98 6.75 9.42
N GLY A 135 -25.32 6.65 8.13
CA GLY A 135 -24.46 6.15 7.08
C GLY A 135 -24.42 4.62 6.96
N PHE A 136 -23.71 4.16 5.95
CA PHE A 136 -23.51 2.73 5.69
C PHE A 136 -22.28 2.20 6.42
N GLU A 137 -22.42 1.07 7.10
CA GLU A 137 -21.35 0.45 7.87
C GLU A 137 -20.76 -0.79 7.20
N PHE A 138 -19.44 -0.86 7.18
CA PHE A 138 -18.70 -2.01 6.67
C PHE A 138 -17.65 -2.48 7.67
N VAL A 139 -17.77 -3.72 8.14
CA VAL A 139 -16.83 -4.30 9.11
C VAL A 139 -15.67 -5.00 8.40
N LEU A 140 -14.45 -4.68 8.81
CA LEU A 140 -13.21 -5.32 8.34
C LEU A 140 -13.01 -6.66 9.06
N ASN A 141 -13.75 -7.69 8.65
CA ASN A 141 -13.81 -8.99 9.32
C ASN A 141 -13.04 -10.12 8.62
N LYS A 142 -12.40 -9.85 7.49
CA LYS A 142 -11.59 -10.82 6.74
C LYS A 142 -10.17 -10.31 6.59
N TRP A 143 -9.25 -11.25 6.62
CA TRP A 143 -7.85 -10.97 6.40
C TRP A 143 -7.53 -10.87 4.90
N LYS A 144 -7.86 -9.73 4.30
CA LYS A 144 -7.57 -9.47 2.88
C LYS A 144 -7.55 -7.97 2.63
N PRO A 145 -6.92 -7.50 1.53
CA PRO A 145 -7.12 -6.13 1.12
C PRO A 145 -8.57 -5.91 0.72
N TYR A 146 -9.13 -4.79 1.16
CA TYR A 146 -10.44 -4.29 0.75
C TYR A 146 -10.23 -3.07 -0.14
N TYR A 147 -10.69 -3.15 -1.39
CA TYR A 147 -10.58 -2.08 -2.36
C TYR A 147 -11.94 -1.40 -2.53
N PHE A 148 -12.12 -0.21 -1.97
CA PHE A 148 -13.37 0.54 -2.03
C PHE A 148 -13.30 1.63 -3.11
N ALA A 149 -14.38 1.83 -3.85
CA ALA A 149 -14.53 2.96 -4.75
C ALA A 149 -16.00 3.37 -4.93
N CYS A 150 -16.21 4.58 -5.43
CA CYS A 150 -17.53 5.03 -5.87
C CYS A 150 -17.81 4.51 -7.28
N GLY A 151 -18.97 3.88 -7.47
CA GLY A 151 -19.38 3.32 -8.76
C GLY A 151 -20.14 4.28 -9.66
N GLU A 152 -20.58 5.42 -9.12
CA GLU A 152 -21.46 6.36 -9.80
C GLU A 152 -20.75 7.14 -10.93
N SER A 153 -21.57 7.80 -11.75
CA SER A 153 -21.14 8.54 -12.95
C SER A 153 -20.37 7.64 -13.93
N ASN A 154 -20.88 6.43 -14.18
CA ASN A 154 -20.27 5.42 -15.05
C ASN A 154 -18.79 5.13 -14.70
N GLY A 155 -18.47 5.13 -13.40
CA GLY A 155 -17.11 4.89 -12.89
C GLY A 155 -16.19 6.11 -12.90
N PHE A 156 -16.64 7.27 -13.39
CA PHE A 156 -15.86 8.51 -13.38
C PHE A 156 -15.42 8.90 -11.96
N HIS A 157 -16.30 8.76 -10.95
CA HIS A 157 -15.93 9.08 -9.56
C HIS A 157 -14.72 8.27 -9.07
N CYS A 158 -14.68 6.97 -9.36
CA CYS A 158 -13.52 6.13 -9.05
C CYS A 158 -12.26 6.59 -9.81
N GLN A 159 -12.38 6.88 -11.11
CA GLN A 159 -11.25 7.28 -11.95
C GLN A 159 -10.64 8.61 -11.49
N SER A 160 -11.47 9.53 -10.99
CA SER A 160 -11.07 10.81 -10.42
C SER A 160 -10.61 10.73 -8.95
N GLY A 161 -10.48 9.53 -8.38
CA GLY A 161 -9.83 9.33 -7.07
C GLY A 161 -10.76 9.11 -5.89
N MET A 162 -12.07 8.96 -6.09
CA MET A 162 -13.02 8.58 -5.03
C MET A 162 -12.93 7.07 -4.74
N LYS A 163 -11.76 6.66 -4.25
CA LYS A 163 -11.39 5.27 -3.99
C LYS A 163 -10.25 5.19 -2.97
N PHE A 164 -10.21 4.10 -2.20
CA PHE A 164 -9.10 3.76 -1.32
C PHE A 164 -9.03 2.26 -1.11
N PHE A 165 -7.98 1.80 -0.45
CA PHE A 165 -7.93 0.43 0.03
C PHE A 165 -7.36 0.35 1.43
N VAL A 166 -7.73 -0.70 2.15
CA VAL A 166 -7.23 -1.00 3.50
C VAL A 166 -6.91 -2.47 3.62
N MET A 167 -5.95 -2.80 4.48
CA MET A 167 -5.64 -4.18 4.89
C MET A 167 -5.77 -4.23 6.41
N PRO A 168 -6.79 -4.91 6.97
CA PRO A 168 -6.90 -5.03 8.42
C PRO A 168 -5.76 -5.88 8.97
N LEU A 169 -5.13 -5.38 10.03
CA LEU A 169 -4.09 -6.04 10.79
C LEU A 169 -4.70 -6.63 12.07
N PHE A 170 -4.06 -7.67 12.62
CA PHE A 170 -4.40 -8.14 13.97
C PHE A 170 -3.91 -7.11 15.00
N ARG A 171 -4.70 -6.84 16.03
CA ARG A 171 -4.26 -6.02 17.17
C ARG A 171 -3.32 -6.86 18.02
N CYS A 172 -2.05 -6.49 18.11
CA CYS A 172 -1.17 -7.02 19.12
C CYS A 172 -1.55 -6.36 20.46
N ASN A 173 -2.14 -7.12 21.38
CA ASN A 173 -2.42 -6.64 22.72
C ASN A 173 -1.10 -6.59 23.52
N PRO A 174 -0.64 -5.44 24.03
CA PRO A 174 0.55 -5.38 24.88
C PRO A 174 0.38 -6.16 26.21
N ASN A 175 -0.85 -6.53 26.60
CA ASN A 175 -1.12 -7.41 27.74
C ASN A 175 -1.13 -8.91 27.39
N PHE A 176 -0.61 -9.32 26.23
CA PHE A 176 -0.31 -10.74 25.94
C PHE A 176 0.96 -11.19 26.69
N GLN A 177 0.97 -11.01 28.01
CA GLN A 177 1.89 -11.69 28.94
C GLN A 177 1.16 -12.69 29.84
N LYS A 178 -0.17 -12.77 29.79
CA LYS A 178 -0.93 -13.87 30.41
C LYS A 178 -1.98 -14.37 29.43
N GLY A 179 -1.57 -15.30 28.56
CA GLY A 179 -2.52 -16.21 27.95
C GLY A 179 -3.24 -17.04 29.03
N PRO A 180 -4.37 -17.69 28.70
CA PRO A 180 -4.94 -18.73 29.57
C PRO A 180 -3.84 -19.72 29.95
N GLN A 181 -3.88 -20.26 31.17
CA GLN A 181 -2.80 -20.97 31.88
C GLN A 181 -2.09 -22.15 31.17
N ASN A 182 -2.34 -22.41 29.88
CA ASN A 182 -1.66 -23.41 29.07
C ASN A 182 -0.98 -22.87 27.79
N TRP A 183 -0.62 -21.57 27.72
CA TRP A 183 0.15 -21.01 26.59
C TRP A 183 1.40 -20.27 27.08
N ASN A 184 2.55 -20.94 27.05
CA ASN A 184 3.86 -20.35 27.39
C ASN A 184 4.51 -19.70 26.18
N PHE A 185 4.47 -18.36 26.10
CA PHE A 185 5.44 -17.56 25.36
C PHE A 185 6.43 -16.95 26.35
N GLY A 186 7.65 -17.49 26.39
CA GLY A 186 8.76 -16.93 27.16
C GLY A 186 9.91 -16.55 26.25
N PHE A 187 10.22 -15.25 26.17
CA PHE A 187 11.54 -14.77 25.73
C PHE A 187 12.25 -14.24 26.97
N ASN A 188 13.33 -14.90 27.39
CA ASN A 188 14.25 -14.38 28.40
C ASN A 188 15.62 -14.21 27.73
N TYR A 189 16.08 -12.95 27.63
CA TYR A 189 17.41 -12.61 27.16
C TYR A 189 18.32 -12.41 28.36
N THR A 190 19.02 -13.47 28.79
CA THR A 190 20.24 -13.38 29.59
C THR A 190 21.16 -14.57 29.27
N ASN A 191 22.35 -14.24 28.76
CA ASN A 191 23.62 -14.99 28.64
C ASN A 191 23.63 -16.52 28.91
N GLU A 192 23.88 -17.30 27.83
CA GLU A 192 24.54 -18.64 27.75
C GLU A 192 23.94 -19.85 28.53
N PRO A 193 24.20 -21.11 28.11
CA PRO A 193 23.96 -21.70 26.80
C PRO A 193 23.09 -22.96 26.97
N PHE A 194 21.77 -22.84 26.84
CA PHE A 194 20.90 -24.03 26.83
C PHE A 194 20.60 -24.47 25.41
N ARG A 195 21.30 -25.55 25.02
CA ARG A 195 21.01 -26.41 23.89
C ARG A 195 19.55 -26.86 23.95
N HIS A 196 18.70 -26.17 23.23
CA HIS A 196 17.41 -26.70 22.81
C HIS A 196 17.46 -26.85 21.30
N THR A 197 17.31 -28.09 20.85
CA THR A 197 17.26 -28.49 19.44
C THR A 197 16.29 -27.60 18.68
N ASN A 198 16.82 -26.84 17.71
CA ASN A 198 16.08 -25.96 16.81
C ASN A 198 14.95 -26.72 16.10
N PRO A 199 13.68 -26.32 16.26
CA PRO A 199 12.70 -26.54 15.21
C PRO A 199 13.06 -25.57 14.09
N ILE A 200 13.50 -26.11 12.95
CA ILE A 200 13.88 -25.36 11.76
C ILE A 200 12.70 -24.49 11.30
N GLN A 201 12.70 -23.21 11.69
CA GLN A 201 11.82 -22.17 11.17
C GLN A 201 12.25 -21.88 9.72
N ASN A 202 11.67 -22.61 8.77
CA ASN A 202 12.02 -22.48 7.35
C ASN A 202 11.58 -21.12 6.78
N SER A 203 12.38 -20.08 6.99
CA SER A 203 12.42 -18.88 6.13
C SER A 203 12.50 -19.32 4.67
N ARG A 204 11.60 -18.84 3.81
CA ARG A 204 11.62 -19.21 2.38
C ARG A 204 12.61 -18.32 1.64
N ARG A 205 13.39 -18.93 0.74
CA ARG A 205 14.02 -18.23 -0.38
C ARG A 205 13.05 -18.22 -1.55
N ILE A 206 12.69 -17.04 -2.04
CA ILE A 206 11.66 -16.85 -3.08
C ILE A 206 12.30 -16.10 -4.25
N ILE A 207 12.41 -16.74 -5.40
CA ILE A 207 12.92 -16.09 -6.62
C ILE A 207 11.83 -15.16 -7.17
N VAL A 208 12.17 -13.87 -7.26
CA VAL A 208 11.28 -12.85 -7.81
C VAL A 208 11.12 -13.07 -9.30
N GLY A 209 9.88 -13.33 -9.73
CA GLY A 209 9.57 -13.73 -11.11
C GLY A 209 9.61 -15.24 -11.36
N GLY A 210 10.06 -16.06 -10.39
CA GLY A 210 10.18 -17.51 -10.59
C GLY A 210 11.18 -17.85 -11.71
N SER A 211 10.78 -18.69 -12.66
CA SER A 211 11.61 -19.05 -13.82
C SER A 211 11.89 -17.88 -14.77
N ASP A 212 11.02 -16.87 -14.79
CA ASP A 212 11.19 -15.67 -15.61
C ASP A 212 12.19 -14.68 -15.04
N ASN A 213 12.57 -14.85 -13.76
CA ASN A 213 13.47 -13.95 -13.03
C ASN A 213 12.98 -12.48 -13.04
N TRP A 214 13.86 -11.55 -12.64
CA TRP A 214 13.57 -10.12 -12.61
C TRP A 214 13.79 -9.48 -13.99
N ARG A 215 12.81 -9.59 -14.89
CA ARG A 215 12.82 -9.02 -16.25
C ARG A 215 11.71 -8.00 -16.53
N PHE A 216 11.91 -7.20 -17.58
CA PHE A 216 10.90 -6.31 -18.14
C PHE A 216 9.74 -7.08 -18.79
N GLY A 217 8.52 -6.52 -18.75
CA GLY A 217 7.31 -7.10 -19.34
C GLY A 217 6.70 -8.29 -18.59
N PHE A 218 7.21 -8.63 -17.41
CA PHE A 218 6.65 -9.69 -16.55
C PHE A 218 5.59 -9.14 -15.58
N ASN A 219 4.55 -9.93 -15.27
CA ASN A 219 3.44 -9.52 -14.41
C ASN A 219 3.74 -9.78 -12.92
N TYR A 220 4.50 -8.87 -12.29
CA TYR A 220 4.88 -9.01 -10.88
C TYR A 220 3.71 -8.89 -9.89
N THR A 221 2.63 -8.22 -10.28
CA THR A 221 1.43 -8.15 -9.43
C THR A 221 0.81 -9.53 -9.26
N GLU A 222 0.68 -10.27 -10.36
CA GLU A 222 0.15 -11.63 -10.33
C GLU A 222 1.12 -12.61 -9.64
N TRP A 223 2.41 -12.48 -9.92
CA TRP A 223 3.43 -13.27 -9.22
C TRP A 223 3.39 -13.03 -7.70
N ALA A 224 3.33 -11.79 -7.24
CA ALA A 224 3.27 -11.48 -5.81
C ALA A 224 1.99 -12.02 -5.17
N ARG A 225 0.86 -11.94 -5.87
CA ARG A 225 -0.42 -12.49 -5.42
C ARG A 225 -0.36 -14.02 -5.24
N THR A 226 0.24 -14.73 -6.19
CA THR A 226 0.31 -16.20 -6.18
C THR A 226 1.35 -16.72 -5.18
N ASN A 227 2.40 -15.95 -4.88
CA ASN A 227 3.42 -16.32 -3.89
C ASN A 227 3.09 -15.89 -2.45
N ALA A 228 2.05 -15.05 -2.28
CA ALA A 228 1.53 -14.68 -0.97
C ALA A 228 0.92 -15.90 -0.24
N PRO A 229 0.87 -15.90 1.10
CA PRO A 229 1.40 -14.87 2.00
C PRO A 229 2.94 -14.84 2.05
N PHE A 230 3.52 -13.67 2.30
CA PHE A 230 4.95 -13.50 2.61
C PHE A 230 5.14 -13.42 4.12
N PHE A 231 6.22 -13.98 4.64
CA PHE A 231 6.47 -14.03 6.08
C PHE A 231 7.73 -13.27 6.49
N PHE A 232 7.83 -12.96 7.78
CA PHE A 232 9.08 -12.49 8.36
C PHE A 232 10.23 -13.43 8.05
N ASN A 233 11.38 -12.84 7.74
CA ASN A 233 12.61 -13.51 7.38
C ASN A 233 12.54 -14.31 6.07
N ASP A 234 11.43 -14.27 5.31
CA ASP A 234 11.49 -14.71 3.91
C ASP A 234 12.51 -13.83 3.16
N THR A 235 13.32 -14.46 2.32
CA THR A 235 14.34 -13.83 1.48
C THR A 235 13.82 -13.77 0.05
N LEU A 236 13.72 -12.57 -0.50
CA LEU A 236 13.47 -12.34 -1.92
C LEU A 236 14.79 -12.38 -2.69
N VAL A 237 14.86 -13.19 -3.74
CA VAL A 237 16.05 -13.36 -4.58
C VAL A 237 15.75 -12.78 -5.96
N PHE A 238 16.52 -11.77 -6.36
CA PHE A 238 16.36 -11.08 -7.64
C PHE A 238 17.50 -11.49 -8.56
N LYS A 239 17.18 -12.25 -9.60
CA LYS A 239 18.13 -12.65 -10.64
C LYS A 239 17.88 -11.83 -11.91
N PHE A 240 18.92 -11.27 -12.50
CA PHE A 240 18.85 -10.54 -13.77
C PHE A 240 20.25 -10.36 -14.36
N ASP A 241 20.33 -10.38 -15.68
CA ASP A 241 21.61 -10.30 -16.37
C ASP A 241 22.21 -8.89 -16.29
N PRO A 242 23.55 -8.79 -16.16
CA PRO A 242 24.23 -7.51 -16.23
C PRO A 242 24.10 -6.89 -17.63
N PRO A 243 24.34 -5.57 -17.75
CA PRO A 243 24.34 -4.90 -19.04
C PRO A 243 25.46 -5.48 -19.93
N SER A 244 25.14 -5.75 -21.20
CA SER A 244 26.09 -6.28 -22.17
C SER A 244 25.73 -5.84 -23.59
N ASN A 245 26.56 -6.16 -24.58
CA ASN A 245 26.27 -5.86 -25.99
C ASN A 245 24.96 -6.53 -26.48
N SER A 246 24.56 -7.64 -25.88
CA SER A 246 23.30 -8.34 -26.17
C SER A 246 22.18 -8.03 -25.17
N ASN A 247 22.48 -7.37 -24.04
CA ASN A 247 21.52 -6.92 -23.04
C ASN A 247 21.67 -5.43 -22.78
N ALA A 248 21.08 -4.62 -23.66
CA ALA A 248 21.14 -3.16 -23.60
C ALA A 248 20.20 -2.54 -22.55
N HIS A 249 19.33 -3.34 -21.92
CA HIS A 249 18.31 -2.86 -20.99
C HIS A 249 18.65 -3.28 -19.55
N PRO A 250 19.43 -2.47 -18.82
CA PRO A 250 19.80 -2.79 -17.45
C PRO A 250 18.56 -2.97 -16.56
N HIS A 251 18.71 -3.75 -15.49
CA HIS A 251 17.73 -3.87 -14.43
C HIS A 251 18.37 -3.55 -13.09
N SER A 252 17.61 -2.92 -12.20
CA SER A 252 18.05 -2.61 -10.84
C SER A 252 16.88 -2.79 -9.89
N ILE A 253 17.15 -2.62 -8.59
CA ILE A 253 16.13 -2.75 -7.56
C ILE A 253 16.12 -1.50 -6.70
N TYR A 254 14.99 -0.82 -6.70
CA TYR A 254 14.70 0.29 -5.82
C TYR A 254 13.62 -0.10 -4.81
N LEU A 255 13.84 0.30 -3.56
CA LEU A 255 12.86 0.26 -2.49
C LEU A 255 12.27 1.67 -2.31
N LEU A 256 11.00 1.82 -2.65
CA LEU A 256 10.30 3.10 -2.56
C LEU A 256 9.80 3.35 -1.12
N PRO A 257 9.81 4.62 -0.68
CA PRO A 257 9.57 4.95 0.73
C PRO A 257 8.12 4.77 1.16
N ASN A 258 7.18 4.86 0.21
CA ASN A 258 5.75 4.79 0.47
C ASN A 258 4.97 4.39 -0.80
N LEU A 259 3.69 4.10 -0.61
CA LEU A 259 2.76 3.70 -1.67
C LEU A 259 2.63 4.75 -2.78
N TRP A 260 2.71 6.04 -2.46
CA TRP A 260 2.50 7.09 -3.46
C TRP A 260 3.68 7.19 -4.43
N SER A 261 4.91 7.12 -3.90
CA SER A 261 6.10 6.98 -4.73
C SER A 261 6.02 5.73 -5.60
N PHE A 262 5.55 4.61 -5.04
CA PHE A 262 5.35 3.35 -5.78
C PHE A 262 4.34 3.44 -6.93
N LEU A 263 3.17 4.03 -6.69
CA LEU A 263 2.13 4.16 -7.71
C LEU A 263 2.59 5.04 -8.86
N ARG A 264 3.27 6.16 -8.56
CA ARG A 264 3.72 7.15 -9.54
C ARG A 264 5.12 6.90 -10.10
N CYS A 265 5.82 5.88 -9.60
CA CYS A 265 7.22 5.63 -9.93
C CYS A 265 8.13 6.84 -9.67
N ASP A 266 7.88 7.53 -8.55
CA ASP A 266 8.69 8.67 -8.10
C ASP A 266 9.91 8.15 -7.34
N LEU A 267 11.06 8.08 -8.02
CA LEU A 267 12.29 7.49 -7.51
C LEU A 267 13.17 8.48 -6.72
N ARG A 268 12.77 9.76 -6.59
CA ARG A 268 13.59 10.82 -5.95
C ARG A 268 14.06 10.48 -4.53
N TRP A 269 13.22 9.73 -3.80
CA TRP A 269 13.47 9.29 -2.42
C TRP A 269 13.53 7.77 -2.29
N ALA A 270 13.62 7.06 -3.42
CA ALA A 270 13.74 5.62 -3.43
C ALA A 270 15.17 5.20 -3.13
N LYS A 271 15.34 4.19 -2.28
CA LYS A 271 16.65 3.62 -1.99
C LYS A 271 16.98 2.58 -3.06
N ARG A 272 18.03 2.79 -3.84
CA ARG A 272 18.59 1.72 -4.67
C ARG A 272 19.21 0.66 -3.76
N VAL A 273 18.62 -0.53 -3.75
CA VAL A 273 19.09 -1.67 -2.92
C VAL A 273 19.98 -2.62 -3.70
N ALA A 274 19.85 -2.66 -5.03
CA ALA A 274 20.78 -3.35 -5.92
C ALA A 274 21.01 -2.54 -7.21
N ASN A 275 22.25 -2.55 -7.69
CA ASN A 275 22.67 -1.98 -8.96
C ASN A 275 22.48 -2.99 -10.11
N THR A 276 22.97 -2.64 -11.30
CA THR A 276 22.74 -3.38 -12.54
C THR A 276 23.54 -4.66 -12.72
N SER A 277 24.57 -4.89 -11.92
CA SER A 277 25.38 -6.13 -11.97
C SER A 277 25.08 -7.09 -10.82
N GLN A 278 24.41 -6.63 -9.76
CA GLN A 278 24.16 -7.43 -8.55
C GLN A 278 23.10 -8.53 -8.74
N GLY A 279 22.43 -8.59 -9.88
CA GLY A 279 21.47 -9.66 -10.22
C GLY A 279 22.10 -10.91 -10.83
N GLU A 280 23.38 -10.89 -11.16
CA GLU A 280 24.07 -12.00 -11.83
C GLU A 280 24.25 -13.23 -10.91
N GLY A 281 24.36 -14.42 -11.50
CA GLY A 281 24.66 -15.66 -10.78
C GLY A 281 23.57 -16.06 -9.78
N GLU A 282 23.91 -16.02 -8.49
CA GLU A 282 22.95 -16.32 -7.42
C GLU A 282 21.96 -15.18 -7.16
N GLY A 283 22.19 -14.01 -7.75
CA GLY A 283 21.30 -12.86 -7.66
C GLY A 283 21.40 -12.08 -6.36
N PHE A 284 20.66 -10.98 -6.31
CA PHE A 284 20.60 -10.11 -5.15
C PHE A 284 19.54 -10.57 -4.16
N GLU A 285 19.90 -10.61 -2.87
CA GLU A 285 19.00 -11.05 -1.81
C GLU A 285 18.50 -9.90 -0.94
N PHE A 286 17.21 -9.95 -0.63
CA PHE A 286 16.56 -9.00 0.27
C PHE A 286 15.71 -9.74 1.31
N VAL A 287 16.06 -9.59 2.59
CA VAL A 287 15.34 -10.21 3.71
C VAL A 287 14.19 -9.33 4.19
N LEU A 288 13.00 -9.90 4.28
CA LEU A 288 11.81 -9.23 4.83
C LEU A 288 11.83 -9.23 6.37
N ASN A 289 12.59 -8.32 6.96
CA ASN A 289 12.89 -8.29 8.40
C ASN A 289 12.17 -7.18 9.20
N LYS A 290 11.28 -6.41 8.59
CA LYS A 290 10.53 -5.32 9.24
C LYS A 290 9.04 -5.49 8.99
N TRP A 291 8.25 -5.13 10.00
CA TRP A 291 6.80 -5.10 9.90
C TRP A 291 6.31 -3.86 9.16
N LYS A 292 6.48 -3.83 7.84
CA LYS A 292 6.00 -2.75 6.99
C LYS A 292 5.82 -3.22 5.55
N PRO A 293 5.03 -2.52 4.73
CA PRO A 293 5.03 -2.78 3.31
C PRO A 293 6.41 -2.44 2.71
N TYR A 294 6.87 -3.30 1.81
CA TYR A 294 8.05 -3.09 0.99
C TYR A 294 7.58 -2.87 -0.45
N TYR A 295 7.94 -1.72 -1.02
CA TYR A 295 7.56 -1.34 -2.38
C TYR A 295 8.79 -1.44 -3.29
N PHE A 296 8.86 -2.50 -4.11
CA PHE A 296 9.98 -2.74 -5.01
C PHE A 296 9.65 -2.29 -6.43
N ALA A 297 10.61 -1.68 -7.12
CA ALA A 297 10.50 -1.40 -8.55
C ALA A 297 11.87 -1.39 -9.23
N CYS A 298 11.87 -1.55 -10.56
CA CYS A 298 13.05 -1.30 -11.37
C CYS A 298 13.17 0.20 -11.64
N GLY A 299 14.34 0.78 -11.36
CA GLY A 299 14.59 2.21 -11.55
C GLY A 299 15.17 2.59 -12.91
N GLU A 300 15.51 1.60 -13.72
CA GLU A 300 16.17 1.79 -15.01
C GLU A 300 15.26 2.43 -16.07
N SER A 301 15.89 2.90 -17.15
CA SER A 301 15.24 3.62 -18.25
C SER A 301 14.48 4.86 -17.76
N ASN A 302 15.12 5.64 -16.87
CA ASN A 302 14.54 6.84 -16.25
C ASN A 302 13.16 6.60 -15.61
N GLY A 303 12.99 5.42 -14.98
CA GLY A 303 11.73 5.03 -14.33
C GLY A 303 10.68 4.41 -15.26
N PHE A 304 10.93 4.33 -16.57
CA PHE A 304 10.02 3.70 -17.52
C PHE A 304 9.71 2.24 -17.13
N HIS A 305 10.70 1.46 -16.68
CA HIS A 305 10.47 0.07 -16.26
C HIS A 305 9.42 -0.03 -15.14
N CYS A 306 9.52 0.83 -14.13
CA CYS A 306 8.52 0.92 -13.06
C CYS A 306 7.13 1.31 -13.61
N GLN A 307 7.07 2.32 -14.48
CA GLN A 307 5.80 2.82 -15.04
C GLN A 307 5.11 1.74 -15.89
N SER A 308 5.88 0.92 -16.60
CA SER A 308 5.41 -0.21 -17.39
C SER A 308 5.12 -1.48 -16.57
N GLY A 309 5.22 -1.42 -15.24
CA GLY A 309 4.76 -2.50 -14.35
C GLY A 309 5.84 -3.42 -13.79
N MET A 310 7.13 -3.12 -13.99
CA MET A 310 8.25 -3.83 -13.34
C MET A 310 8.39 -3.39 -11.87
N LYS A 311 7.34 -3.66 -11.09
CA LYS A 311 7.18 -3.26 -9.69
C LYS A 311 6.19 -4.15 -8.97
N PHE A 312 6.38 -4.32 -7.66
CA PHE A 312 5.44 -5.02 -6.78
C PHE A 312 5.61 -4.54 -5.35
N PHE A 313 4.68 -4.94 -4.48
CA PHE A 313 4.86 -4.73 -3.05
C PHE A 313 4.50 -5.98 -2.27
N VAL A 314 5.12 -6.14 -1.11
CA VAL A 314 4.85 -7.22 -0.17
C VAL A 314 4.72 -6.67 1.24
N MET A 315 3.95 -7.35 2.08
CA MET A 315 3.84 -7.07 3.50
C MET A 315 4.16 -8.38 4.23
N PRO A 316 5.31 -8.52 4.90
CA PRO A 316 5.62 -9.73 5.63
C PRO A 316 4.75 -9.86 6.87
N LEU A 317 4.42 -11.10 7.17
CA LEU A 317 3.48 -11.49 8.21
C LEU A 317 4.17 -12.40 9.21
N PHE A 318 3.68 -12.43 10.44
CA PHE A 318 4.14 -13.39 11.43
C PHE A 318 3.60 -14.78 11.08
N ARG A 319 4.43 -15.81 11.22
CA ARG A 319 3.98 -17.20 11.20
C ARG A 319 3.36 -17.50 12.56
N TRP A 320 2.11 -17.92 12.57
CA TRP A 320 1.43 -18.43 13.76
C TRP A 320 1.38 -19.96 13.60
N TYR A 321 1.83 -20.69 14.61
CA TYR A 321 1.68 -22.16 14.69
C TYR A 321 0.39 -22.50 15.42
#